data_AF-A0A7S2TNE9-F1
#
_entry.id   AF-A0A7S2TNE9-F1
#
_cell.length_a   1.000
_cell.length_b   1.000
_cell.length_c   1.000
_cell.angle_alpha   90.00
_cell.angle_beta   90.00
_cell.angle_gamma   90.00
#
_symmetry.space_group_name_H-M   'P 1'
#
loop_
_entity.id
_entity.type
_entity.pdbx_description
1 polymer ?
#
loop_
_entity_poly.entity_id
_entity_poly.type
_entity_poly.pdbx_seq_one_letter_code
_entity_poly.pdbx_strand_id
1 'polypeptide(L)'
;GGGSSRRSRRGSRNYEQRPSWAESDEAAYKNWMSQRIKLTRFESMAIDHGPFMLLEETPAQRVAFLMSLLGLNQVFIVNRGNLLGVIRRQDLFNSSDAGPRTQ
;
A
#
# COMPACT_ATOMS: atom_id res chain seq x y z
N GLY A 1 -21.17 -36.14 -13.66
CA GLY A 1 -20.54 -34.96 -14.29
C GLY A 1 -19.96 -34.10 -13.20
N GLY A 2 -18.63 -34.10 -13.08
CA GLY A 2 -17.90 -33.31 -12.09
C GLY A 2 -17.52 -31.94 -12.64
N GLY A 3 -17.55 -30.93 -11.77
CA GLY A 3 -17.17 -29.56 -12.09
C GLY A 3 -16.88 -28.77 -10.82
N SER A 4 -16.03 -29.31 -9.93
CA SER A 4 -15.60 -28.61 -8.72
C SER A 4 -14.69 -27.44 -9.09
N SER A 5 -15.23 -26.24 -8.90
CA SER A 5 -14.56 -24.94 -9.00
C SER A 5 -13.23 -24.95 -8.21
N ARG A 6 -12.12 -24.95 -8.93
CA ARG A 6 -10.77 -24.75 -8.38
C ARG A 6 -10.57 -23.27 -8.04
N ARG A 7 -11.11 -22.83 -6.91
CA ARG A 7 -10.68 -21.57 -6.27
C ARG A 7 -9.24 -21.76 -5.78
N SER A 8 -8.31 -21.13 -6.49
CA SER A 8 -6.91 -21.00 -6.11
C SER A 8 -6.80 -20.31 -4.74
N ARG A 9 -6.55 -21.10 -3.68
CA ARG A 9 -6.23 -20.65 -2.31
C ARG A 9 -4.77 -20.14 -2.21
N ARG A 10 -4.36 -19.23 -3.08
CA ARG A 10 -2.97 -18.74 -3.15
C ARG A 10 -2.82 -17.39 -2.45
N GLY A 11 -3.12 -17.34 -1.15
CA GLY A 11 -3.04 -16.07 -0.40
C GLY A 11 -2.74 -16.19 1.11
N SER A 12 -2.92 -17.35 1.75
CA SER A 12 -2.93 -17.42 3.22
C SER A 12 -1.65 -17.95 3.88
N ARG A 13 -0.54 -18.15 3.18
CA ARG A 13 0.59 -18.94 3.73
C ARG A 13 1.78 -18.17 4.29
N ASN A 14 1.84 -16.84 4.19
CA ASN A 14 3.08 -16.13 4.55
C ASN A 14 3.13 -15.65 6.01
N TYR A 15 1.99 -15.45 6.67
CA TYR A 15 1.95 -15.02 8.08
C TYR A 15 2.00 -16.19 9.07
N GLU A 16 1.79 -17.42 8.61
CA GLU A 16 1.83 -18.65 9.45
C GLU A 16 3.22 -19.29 9.48
N GLN A 17 4.16 -18.82 8.65
CA GLN A 17 5.50 -19.38 8.62
C GLN A 17 6.31 -18.83 9.79
N ARG A 18 6.59 -19.71 10.76
CA ARG A 18 7.54 -19.42 11.84
C ARG A 18 8.91 -19.09 11.22
N PRO A 19 9.61 -18.07 11.71
CA PRO A 19 10.99 -17.83 11.32
C PRO A 19 11.85 -19.08 11.60
N SER A 20 12.84 -19.38 10.76
CA SER A 20 13.66 -20.61 10.92
C SER A 20 14.38 -20.71 12.26
N TRP A 21 14.74 -19.58 12.86
CA TRP A 21 15.36 -19.52 14.20
C TRP A 21 14.36 -19.79 15.34
N ALA A 22 13.05 -19.70 15.07
CA ALA A 22 12.01 -19.92 16.06
C ALA A 22 11.70 -21.40 16.28
N GLU A 23 12.24 -22.31 15.47
CA GLU A 23 12.04 -23.75 15.59
C GLU A 23 12.87 -24.36 16.74
N SER A 24 14.01 -23.77 17.07
CA SER A 24 14.92 -24.26 18.12
C SER A 24 14.64 -23.69 19.52
N ASP A 25 13.87 -22.60 19.63
CA ASP A 25 13.58 -21.95 20.92
C ASP A 25 12.14 -21.42 20.97
N GLU A 26 11.25 -22.24 21.51
CA GLU A 26 9.82 -21.95 21.67
C GLU A 26 9.57 -20.77 22.62
N ALA A 27 10.43 -20.56 23.63
CA ALA A 27 10.31 -19.45 24.56
C ALA A 27 10.69 -18.13 23.87
N ALA A 28 11.77 -18.13 23.08
CA ALA A 28 12.15 -16.98 22.26
C ALA A 28 11.07 -16.62 21.23
N TYR A 29 10.44 -17.62 20.59
CA TYR A 29 9.34 -17.37 19.65
C TYR A 29 8.13 -16.73 20.33
N LYS A 30 7.70 -17.24 21.49
CA LYS A 30 6.59 -16.66 22.27
C LYS A 30 6.91 -15.23 22.73
N ASN A 31 8.16 -14.98 23.10
CA ASN A 31 8.62 -13.63 23.47
C ASN A 31 8.64 -12.69 22.27
N TRP A 32 9.06 -13.14 21.09
CA TRP A 32 9.03 -12.34 19.86
C TRP A 32 7.59 -12.03 19.39
N MET A 33 6.69 -13.02 19.41
CA MET A 33 5.28 -12.84 19.06
C MET A 33 4.54 -11.89 20.01
N SER A 34 4.99 -11.78 21.27
CA SER A 34 4.40 -10.86 22.25
C SER A 34 4.98 -9.45 22.19
N GLN A 35 6.05 -9.23 21.41
CA GLN A 35 6.60 -7.89 21.21
C GLN A 35 5.58 -7.03 20.45
N ARG A 36 5.07 -6.01 21.15
CA ARG A 36 4.31 -4.95 20.49
C ARG A 36 5.24 -4.17 19.58
N ILE A 37 4.76 -3.79 18.40
CA ILE A 37 5.46 -2.84 17.54
C ILE A 37 5.73 -1.59 18.37
N LYS A 38 7.01 -1.32 18.62
CA LYS A 38 7.43 -0.08 19.29
C LYS A 38 7.14 1.05 18.31
N LEU A 39 6.17 1.89 18.64
CA LEU A 39 5.96 3.14 17.93
C LEU A 39 7.23 3.97 18.06
N THR A 40 7.93 4.16 16.95
CA THR A 40 9.12 5.01 16.89
C THR A 40 8.70 6.43 17.27
N ARG A 41 9.42 7.04 18.19
CA ARG A 41 9.21 8.45 18.53
C ARG A 41 9.67 9.30 17.35
N PHE A 42 8.76 10.12 16.82
CA PHE A 42 9.03 10.99 15.68
C PHE A 42 9.91 12.20 16.01
N GLU A 43 10.24 12.40 17.29
CA GLU A 43 11.00 13.53 17.82
C GLU A 43 12.36 13.74 17.14
N SER A 44 13.00 12.66 16.67
CA SER A 44 14.30 12.70 16.00
C SER A 44 14.22 12.48 14.49
N MET A 45 13.02 12.31 13.92
CA MET A 45 12.85 12.04 12.49
C MET A 45 12.62 13.34 11.74
N ALA A 46 13.43 13.60 10.71
CA ALA A 46 13.15 14.67 9.77
C ALA A 46 11.89 14.31 8.97
N ILE A 47 10.78 14.99 9.25
CA ILE A 47 9.54 14.87 8.50
C ILE A 47 9.50 16.04 7.52
N ASP A 48 9.74 15.75 6.25
CA ASP A 48 9.62 16.75 5.20
C ASP A 48 8.14 17.15 5.04
N HIS A 49 7.89 18.45 4.97
CA HIS A 49 6.59 18.94 4.56
C HIS A 49 6.35 18.61 3.09
N GLY A 50 5.17 18.07 2.77
CA GLY A 50 4.76 17.86 1.39
C GLY A 50 4.76 19.20 0.63
N PRO A 51 5.37 19.29 -0.56
CA PRO A 51 5.46 20.55 -1.30
C PRO A 51 4.09 21.04 -1.81
N PHE A 52 3.08 20.18 -1.82
CA PHE A 52 1.71 20.49 -2.18
C PHE A 52 0.76 19.46 -1.53
N MET A 53 -0.54 19.77 -1.55
CA MET A 53 -1.61 18.87 -1.13
C MET A 53 -2.50 18.55 -2.33
N LEU A 54 -2.83 17.27 -2.51
CA LEU A 54 -3.74 16.83 -3.56
C LEU A 54 -5.11 16.54 -2.97
N LEU A 55 -6.13 17.27 -3.44
CA LEU A 55 -7.52 17.07 -3.05
C LEU A 55 -8.12 15.88 -3.79
N GLU A 56 -9.03 15.17 -3.12
CA GLU A 56 -9.75 14.00 -3.65
C GLU A 56 -10.47 14.27 -4.98
N GLU A 57 -11.02 15.47 -5.15
CA GLU A 57 -11.78 15.88 -6.34
C GLU A 57 -10.88 16.18 -7.55
N THR A 58 -9.56 16.12 -7.41
CA THR A 58 -8.63 16.49 -8.49
C THR A 58 -8.73 15.47 -9.64
N PRO A 59 -9.07 15.89 -10.87
CA PRO A 59 -9.20 14.98 -12.00
C PRO A 59 -7.90 14.23 -12.30
N ALA A 60 -8.01 12.93 -12.62
CA ALA A 60 -6.86 12.05 -12.88
C ALA A 60 -5.87 12.62 -13.93
N GLN A 61 -6.38 13.27 -14.98
CA GLN A 61 -5.54 13.93 -15.99
C GLN A 61 -4.66 15.04 -15.39
N ARG A 62 -5.19 15.84 -14.46
CA ARG A 62 -4.43 16.88 -13.77
C ARG A 62 -3.39 16.29 -12.83
N VAL A 63 -3.72 15.17 -12.18
CA VAL A 63 -2.76 14.41 -11.36
C VAL A 63 -1.62 13.86 -12.21
N ALA A 64 -1.93 13.23 -13.34
CA ALA A 64 -0.94 12.69 -14.27
C ALA A 64 -0.01 13.78 -14.83
N PHE A 65 -0.58 14.94 -15.17
CA PHE A 65 0.17 16.12 -15.59
C PHE A 65 1.10 16.64 -14.49
N LEU A 66 0.59 16.82 -13.27
CA LEU A 66 1.37 17.26 -12.11
C LEU A 66 2.53 16.30 -11.82
N MET A 67 2.26 14.99 -11.79
CA MET A 67 3.27 13.97 -11.57
C MET A 67 4.35 14.00 -12.65
N SER A 68 3.99 14.28 -13.90
CA SER A 68 4.93 14.40 -15.01
C SER A 68 5.81 15.64 -14.88
N LEU A 69 5.20 16.80 -14.59
CA LEU A 69 5.92 18.07 -14.40
C LEU A 69 6.94 18.01 -13.27
N LEU A 70 6.55 17.41 -12.15
CA LEU A 70 7.37 17.36 -10.94
C LEU A 70 8.24 16.10 -10.84
N GLY A 71 8.22 15.22 -11.84
CA GLY A 71 9.03 13.99 -11.81
C GLY A 71 8.63 12.99 -10.72
N LEU A 72 7.39 13.04 -10.21
CA LEU A 72 6.95 12.26 -9.06
C LEU A 72 6.51 10.85 -9.42
N ASN A 73 6.88 9.88 -8.56
CA ASN A 73 6.46 8.48 -8.69
C ASN A 73 5.18 8.15 -7.91
N GLN A 74 4.91 8.90 -6.83
CA GLN A 74 3.73 8.72 -5.99
C GLN A 74 3.25 10.07 -5.45
N VAL A 75 1.97 10.15 -5.14
CA VAL A 75 1.35 11.34 -4.54
C VAL A 75 0.34 10.93 -3.48
N PHE A 76 0.30 11.68 -2.38
CA PHE A 76 -0.66 11.48 -1.30
C PHE A 76 -1.93 12.28 -1.57
N ILE A 77 -3.09 11.62 -1.49
CA ILE A 77 -4.39 12.30 -1.49
C ILE A 77 -4.76 12.62 -0.05
N VAL A 78 -5.13 13.87 0.19
CA VAL A 78 -5.52 14.36 1.51
C VAL A 78 -6.89 15.01 1.47
N ASN A 79 -7.64 14.87 2.56
CA ASN A 79 -8.89 15.58 2.79
C ASN A 79 -8.90 16.13 4.22
N ARG A 80 -8.92 17.46 4.34
CA ARG A 80 -8.87 18.19 5.63
C ARG A 80 -7.74 17.70 6.57
N GLY A 81 -6.57 17.44 6.00
CA GLY A 81 -5.39 16.97 6.73
C GLY A 81 -5.34 15.45 6.98
N ASN A 82 -6.38 14.71 6.63
CA ASN A 82 -6.38 13.25 6.72
C ASN A 82 -5.85 12.62 5.43
N LEU A 83 -4.91 11.69 5.56
CA LEU A 83 -4.44 10.88 4.45
C LEU A 83 -5.57 9.92 4.01
N LEU A 84 -6.02 10.07 2.77
CA LEU A 84 -7.03 9.17 2.18
C LEU A 84 -6.40 8.02 1.40
N GLY A 85 -5.28 8.28 0.72
CA GLY A 85 -4.66 7.26 -0.11
C GLY A 85 -3.41 7.75 -0.82
N VAL A 86 -2.85 6.85 -1.63
CA VAL A 86 -1.66 7.09 -2.44
C VAL A 86 -1.97 6.72 -3.89
N ILE A 87 -1.71 7.63 -4.82
CA ILE A 87 -1.72 7.31 -6.26
C ILE A 87 -0.29 7.10 -6.71
N ARG A 88 -0.03 6.00 -7.41
CA ARG A 88 1.26 5.78 -8.08
C ARG A 88 1.17 6.16 -9.54
N ARG A 89 2.28 6.64 -10.09
CA ARG A 89 2.39 7.03 -11.49
C ARG A 89 1.92 5.92 -12.43
N GLN A 90 2.35 4.68 -12.18
CA GLN A 90 1.97 3.51 -12.97
C GLN A 90 0.45 3.27 -13.02
N ASP A 91 -0.30 3.63 -11.97
CA ASP A 91 -1.74 3.38 -11.90
C ASP A 91 -2.52 4.35 -12.82
N LEU A 92 -1.93 5.52 -13.12
CA LEU A 92 -2.51 6.53 -14.02
C LEU A 92 -2.21 6.27 -15.50
N PHE A 93 -1.08 5.63 -15.81
CA PHE A 93 -0.63 5.42 -17.19
C PHE A 93 -0.85 3.99 -17.71
N ASN A 94 -1.05 3.01 -16.82
CA ASN A 94 -1.44 1.64 -17.20
C ASN A 94 -2.95 1.44 -17.28
N SER A 95 -3.76 2.50 -17.15
CA SER A 95 -5.21 2.44 -17.31
C SER A 95 -5.65 2.38 -18.78
N SER A 96 -4.98 1.56 -19.58
CA SER A 96 -5.39 1.25 -20.96
C SER A 96 -6.53 0.23 -21.04
N ASP A 97 -7.21 -0.09 -19.93
CA ASP A 97 -8.26 -1.13 -19.91
C ASP A 97 -9.48 -0.78 -19.04
N ALA A 98 -9.94 0.48 -19.11
CA ALA A 98 -11.25 0.87 -18.54
C ALA A 98 -11.94 1.93 -19.40
N GLY A 99 -12.09 1.65 -20.70
CA GLY A 99 -13.16 2.25 -21.48
C GLY A 99 -14.51 1.67 -21.01
N PRO A 100 -15.62 2.42 -21.08
CA PRO A 100 -16.93 1.88 -20.76
C PRO A 100 -17.24 0.78 -21.78
N ARG A 101 -17.29 -0.48 -21.32
CA ARG A 101 -17.92 -1.56 -22.08
C ARG A 101 -19.42 -1.33 -22.04
N THR A 102 -19.93 -0.57 -23.00
CA THR A 102 -21.35 -0.60 -23.37
C THR A 102 -21.70 -2.00 -23.83
N GLN A 103 -22.58 -2.67 -23.08
CA GLN A 103 -23.44 -3.71 -23.63
C GLN A 103 -24.73 -3.06 -24.12
#